data_AF-A0A8J8KVZ2-F1
#
_entry.id   AF-A0A8J8KVZ2-F1
#
_cell.length_a   1.000
_cell.length_b   1.000
_cell.length_c   1.000
_cell.angle_alpha   90.00
_cell.angle_beta   90.00
_cell.angle_gamma   90.00
#
_symmetry.space_group_name_H-M   'P 1'
#
loop_
_entity.id
_entity.type
_entity.pdbx_description
1 polymer ?
#
loop_
_entity_poly.entity_id
_entity_poly.type
_entity_poly.pdbx_seq_one_letter_code
_entity_poly.pdbx_strand_id
1 'polypeptide(L)'
;MRLLRSLALGAALAAVPLALTFGCDRKSGAEAETKDLVKKVTEAEKAESQAQGAAKAQSEAMAKAGLQPGASVQLSEAQRALLETRVKAEKDNGVAALLQEILDRDKQIGELNAKVAKLRADLPRPQVAGEKDNHFAMAVRYLKGRGLGEEKAKEVAARANLMEELQPGWQVYHQYVDGTYLTTVTQGKATVSPSEYVRTQRAALVRDKEDTMLIAHGLADEVESLVAQRVKVQEEVDALRSEKTTLMSQVNELSTLSQTQKSKLNAMHYLVGRRKQLEEDGVIVVPVFAKDRMGPKAVAAKFDKDLALDGPSPEVTIRAADLGLKTLSKVSVIPGSLEKDRHYAVVISEDRTTARVRILDAERLRNDRVVFAVAD
;
A
#
# COMPACT_ATOMS: atom_id res chain seq x y z
N MET A 1 -17.09 10.62 9.56
CA MET A 1 -17.48 12.05 9.39
C MET A 1 -16.30 12.85 8.88
N ARG A 2 -16.24 13.09 7.57
CA ARG A 2 -15.63 14.24 6.88
C ARG A 2 -15.96 14.06 5.41
N LEU A 3 -16.83 14.93 4.91
CA LEU A 3 -17.40 14.89 3.55
C LEU A 3 -16.38 15.42 2.55
N LEU A 4 -15.94 14.60 1.61
CA LEU A 4 -15.29 15.05 0.37
C LEU A 4 -16.34 14.95 -0.74
N ARG A 5 -16.80 16.12 -1.19
CA ARG A 5 -17.70 16.27 -2.34
C ARG A 5 -16.90 16.11 -3.63
N SER A 6 -17.29 15.12 -4.43
CA SER A 6 -16.99 15.02 -5.84
C SER A 6 -17.65 16.18 -6.60
N LEU A 7 -16.86 16.97 -7.31
CA LEU A 7 -17.38 17.95 -8.29
C LEU A 7 -17.47 17.24 -9.64
N ALA A 8 -18.70 16.88 -10.00
CA ALA A 8 -19.09 16.53 -11.35
C ALA A 8 -19.04 17.78 -12.23
N LEU A 9 -18.19 17.77 -13.26
CA LEU A 9 -18.22 18.79 -14.31
C LEU A 9 -19.29 18.38 -15.33
N GLY A 10 -20.54 18.78 -15.04
CA GLY A 10 -21.65 18.75 -15.98
C GLY A 10 -21.60 19.96 -16.90
N ALA A 11 -21.83 19.72 -18.19
CA ALA A 11 -21.95 20.74 -19.22
C ALA A 11 -23.03 21.79 -18.89
N ALA A 12 -22.72 23.06 -19.10
CA ALA A 12 -23.71 24.10 -19.29
C ALA A 12 -23.16 25.20 -20.22
N LEU A 13 -23.41 25.01 -21.52
CA LEU A 13 -23.55 26.12 -22.46
C LEU A 13 -24.76 26.94 -22.00
N ALA A 14 -24.53 28.08 -21.37
CA ALA A 14 -25.56 29.07 -21.11
C ALA A 14 -25.02 30.44 -21.51
N ALA A 15 -25.46 30.91 -22.67
CA ALA A 15 -25.35 32.29 -23.06
C ALA A 15 -26.18 33.15 -22.10
N VAL A 16 -25.54 34.10 -21.43
CA VAL A 16 -26.23 35.16 -20.68
C VAL A 16 -25.78 36.50 -21.25
N PRO A 17 -26.70 37.35 -21.75
CA PRO A 17 -26.36 38.67 -22.25
C PRO A 17 -26.25 39.64 -21.06
N LEU A 18 -25.08 40.22 -20.87
CA LEU A 18 -24.88 41.32 -19.92
C LEU A 18 -25.14 42.64 -20.66
N ALA A 19 -26.35 43.17 -20.47
CA ALA A 19 -26.68 44.54 -20.78
C ALA A 19 -25.99 45.47 -19.77
N LEU A 20 -25.09 46.33 -20.26
CA LEU A 20 -24.69 47.57 -19.61
C LEU A 20 -24.81 48.69 -20.64
N THR A 21 -25.82 49.53 -20.43
CA THR A 21 -26.04 50.81 -21.07
C THR A 21 -25.03 51.85 -20.56
N PHE A 22 -24.87 52.92 -21.36
CA PHE A 22 -24.02 54.11 -21.25
C PHE A 22 -22.74 54.08 -22.12
N GLY A 23 -22.85 54.72 -23.29
CA GLY A 23 -21.75 55.06 -24.21
C GLY A 23 -21.76 54.33 -25.57
N CYS A 24 -22.89 54.36 -26.29
CA CYS A 24 -23.00 53.79 -27.63
C CYS A 24 -22.39 54.72 -28.68
N ASP A 25 -21.24 54.33 -29.23
CA ASP A 25 -20.87 54.49 -30.66
C ASP A 25 -19.45 53.97 -30.94
N ARG A 26 -18.60 53.80 -29.91
CA ARG A 26 -17.23 53.26 -30.09
C ARG A 26 -17.10 51.74 -29.95
N LYS A 27 -17.98 51.08 -29.20
CA LYS A 27 -17.89 49.63 -28.91
C LYS A 27 -18.14 48.73 -30.13
N SER A 28 -18.94 49.18 -31.10
CA SER A 28 -19.26 48.43 -32.33
C SER A 28 -18.10 48.40 -33.33
N GLY A 29 -17.29 49.46 -33.39
CA GLY A 29 -16.11 49.54 -34.26
C GLY A 29 -14.97 48.62 -33.79
N ALA A 30 -14.63 48.68 -32.50
CA ALA A 30 -13.58 47.84 -31.93
C ALA A 30 -13.88 46.34 -32.03
N GLU A 31 -15.12 45.91 -31.82
CA GLU A 31 -15.52 44.51 -31.95
C GLU A 31 -15.51 44.03 -33.42
N ALA A 32 -15.85 44.92 -34.37
CA ALA A 32 -15.79 44.63 -35.80
C ALA A 32 -14.35 44.49 -36.31
N GLU A 33 -13.45 45.43 -35.94
CA GLU A 33 -12.01 45.34 -36.26
C GLU A 33 -11.35 44.10 -35.66
N THR A 34 -11.82 43.68 -34.47
CA THR A 34 -11.33 42.47 -33.80
C THR A 34 -11.71 41.20 -34.57
N LYS A 35 -12.98 41.06 -34.94
CA LYS A 35 -13.45 39.90 -35.72
C LYS A 35 -12.82 39.87 -37.10
N ASP A 36 -12.51 41.03 -37.67
CA ASP A 36 -11.82 41.16 -38.95
C ASP A 36 -10.37 40.68 -38.87
N LEU A 37 -9.60 41.08 -37.85
CA LEU A 37 -8.22 40.62 -37.68
C LEU A 37 -8.15 39.10 -37.52
N VAL A 38 -8.95 38.52 -36.62
CA VAL A 38 -8.94 37.07 -36.38
C VAL A 38 -9.27 36.31 -37.65
N LYS A 39 -10.31 36.73 -38.40
CA LYS A 39 -10.67 36.12 -39.69
C LYS A 39 -9.55 36.21 -40.70
N LYS A 40 -8.95 37.39 -40.90
CA LYS A 40 -7.84 37.59 -41.84
C LYS A 40 -6.63 36.76 -41.48
N VAL A 41 -6.28 36.66 -40.19
CA VAL A 41 -5.17 35.82 -39.73
C VAL A 41 -5.47 34.33 -39.97
N THR A 42 -6.69 33.87 -39.68
CA THR A 42 -7.10 32.49 -39.95
C THR A 42 -7.07 32.17 -41.45
N GLU A 43 -7.53 33.09 -42.30
CA GLU A 43 -7.48 32.92 -43.75
C GLU A 43 -6.05 32.89 -44.28
N ALA A 44 -5.17 33.75 -43.75
CA ALA A 44 -3.75 33.79 -44.08
C ALA A 44 -3.05 32.48 -43.65
N GLU A 45 -3.32 32.00 -42.45
CA GLU A 45 -2.77 30.74 -41.92
C GLU A 45 -3.24 29.53 -42.73
N LYS A 46 -4.52 29.48 -43.11
CA LYS A 46 -5.05 28.43 -43.98
C LYS A 46 -4.38 28.44 -45.35
N ALA A 47 -4.21 29.61 -45.96
CA ALA A 47 -3.54 29.75 -47.25
C ALA A 47 -2.05 29.38 -47.15
N GLU A 48 -1.38 29.73 -46.06
CA GLU A 48 0.03 29.38 -45.80
C GLU A 48 0.21 27.87 -45.59
N SER A 49 -0.67 27.23 -44.82
CA SER A 49 -0.67 25.78 -44.64
C SER A 49 -0.89 25.04 -45.96
N GLN A 50 -1.81 25.53 -46.81
CA GLN A 50 -2.02 24.99 -48.15
C GLN A 50 -0.78 25.16 -49.05
N ALA A 51 -0.11 26.32 -48.98
CA ALA A 51 1.11 26.58 -49.74
C ALA A 51 2.25 25.66 -49.30
N GLN A 52 2.44 25.48 -47.99
CA GLN A 52 3.44 24.57 -47.42
C GLN A 52 3.16 23.11 -47.79
N GLY A 53 1.90 22.68 -47.73
CA GLY A 53 1.48 21.34 -48.15
C GLY A 53 1.73 21.09 -49.64
N ALA A 54 1.38 22.04 -50.50
CA ALA A 54 1.63 21.97 -51.93
C ALA A 54 3.13 21.95 -52.25
N ALA A 55 3.93 22.77 -51.55
CA ALA A 55 5.39 22.78 -51.69
C ALA A 55 6.03 21.45 -51.28
N LYS A 56 5.59 20.86 -50.17
CA LYS A 56 6.06 19.53 -49.76
C LYS A 56 5.72 18.46 -50.80
N ALA A 57 4.48 18.45 -51.29
CA ALA A 57 4.05 17.51 -52.34
C ALA A 57 4.84 17.69 -53.64
N GLN A 58 5.12 18.93 -54.06
CA GLN A 58 5.96 19.22 -55.23
C GLN A 58 7.40 18.74 -55.03
N SER A 59 7.98 18.95 -53.84
CA SER A 59 9.31 18.43 -53.51
C SER A 59 9.37 16.90 -53.58
N GLU A 60 8.35 16.20 -53.09
CA GLU A 60 8.23 14.74 -53.19
C GLU A 60 8.06 14.28 -54.64
N ALA A 61 7.27 14.99 -55.46
CA ALA A 61 7.09 14.70 -56.88
C ALA A 61 8.40 14.91 -57.67
N MET A 62 9.12 16.01 -57.40
CA MET A 62 10.45 16.27 -57.99
C MET A 62 11.44 15.16 -57.63
N ALA A 63 11.48 14.73 -56.38
CA ALA A 63 12.35 13.63 -55.95
C ALA A 63 12.00 12.31 -56.66
N LYS A 64 10.72 11.98 -56.81
CA LYS A 64 10.26 10.80 -57.56
C LYS A 64 10.61 10.88 -59.06
N ALA A 65 10.66 12.09 -59.62
CA ALA A 65 11.06 12.34 -60.99
C ALA A 65 12.60 12.38 -61.19
N GLY A 66 13.37 12.13 -60.13
CA GLY A 66 14.84 12.22 -60.16
C GLY A 66 15.37 13.65 -60.32
N LEU A 67 14.55 14.66 -60.03
CA LEU A 67 14.93 16.07 -60.02
C LEU A 67 15.35 16.48 -58.62
N GLN A 68 16.44 17.22 -58.50
CA GLN A 68 16.85 17.77 -57.21
C GLN A 68 16.03 19.04 -56.90
N PRO A 69 15.31 19.09 -55.76
CA PRO A 69 14.68 20.33 -55.33
C PRO A 69 15.77 21.36 -55.02
N GLY A 70 15.71 22.54 -55.64
CA GLY A 70 16.59 23.66 -55.33
C GLY A 70 16.30 24.27 -53.95
N ALA A 71 17.04 25.32 -53.58
CA ALA A 71 16.79 26.07 -52.34
C ALA A 71 15.41 26.74 -52.28
N SER A 72 14.76 26.90 -53.44
CA SER A 72 13.37 27.30 -53.60
C SER A 72 12.59 26.14 -54.23
N VAL A 73 11.43 25.83 -53.64
CA VAL A 73 10.49 24.84 -54.17
C VAL A 73 9.77 25.38 -55.43
N GLN A 74 9.67 26.70 -55.56
CA GLN A 74 9.06 27.35 -56.72
C GLN A 74 10.04 27.40 -57.92
N LEU A 75 9.58 26.95 -59.08
CA LEU A 75 10.35 26.91 -60.32
C LEU A 75 10.53 28.32 -60.90
N SER A 76 11.74 28.62 -61.36
CA SER A 76 11.99 29.79 -62.21
C SER A 76 11.31 29.65 -63.57
N GLU A 77 11.08 30.77 -64.26
CA GLU A 77 10.49 30.79 -65.59
C GLU A 77 11.27 29.93 -66.61
N ALA A 78 12.60 29.95 -66.52
CA ALA A 78 13.48 29.11 -67.33
C ALA A 78 13.33 27.61 -66.99
N GLN A 79 13.18 27.25 -65.71
CA GLN A 79 12.96 25.86 -65.29
C GLN A 79 11.57 25.35 -65.72
N ARG A 80 10.54 26.21 -65.66
CA ARG A 80 9.19 25.89 -66.15
C ARG A 80 9.20 25.59 -67.65
N ALA A 81 9.79 26.46 -68.46
CA ALA A 81 9.88 26.27 -69.91
C ALA A 81 10.65 25.00 -70.30
N LEU A 82 11.71 24.67 -69.55
CA LEU A 82 12.48 23.44 -69.75
C LEU A 82 11.66 22.19 -69.39
N LEU A 83 10.92 22.24 -68.28
CA LEU A 83 10.01 21.17 -67.86
C LEU A 83 8.85 20.97 -68.85
N GLU A 84 8.23 22.05 -69.33
CA GLU A 84 7.17 21.99 -70.36
C GLU A 84 7.67 21.36 -71.67
N THR A 85 8.91 21.67 -72.06
CA THR A 85 9.54 21.07 -73.23
C THR A 85 9.81 19.58 -73.00
N ARG A 86 10.28 19.22 -71.80
CA ARG A 86 10.55 17.83 -71.43
C ARG A 86 9.28 16.98 -71.36
N VAL A 87 8.17 17.51 -70.83
CA VAL A 87 6.85 16.85 -70.84
C VAL A 87 6.44 16.47 -72.27
N LYS A 88 6.60 17.38 -73.23
CA LYS A 88 6.23 17.15 -74.64
C LYS A 88 7.13 16.15 -75.36
N ALA A 89 8.38 16.01 -74.92
CA ALA A 89 9.37 15.11 -75.51
C ALA A 89 9.43 13.73 -74.81
N GLU A 90 8.81 13.60 -73.64
CA GLU A 90 8.83 12.38 -72.84
C GLU A 90 7.93 11.30 -73.46
N LYS A 91 8.44 10.06 -73.52
CA LYS A 91 7.74 8.93 -74.15
C LYS A 91 7.07 8.03 -73.11
N ASP A 92 7.56 8.04 -71.87
CA ASP A 92 6.93 7.33 -70.76
C ASP A 92 5.77 8.15 -70.21
N ASN A 93 4.55 7.66 -70.39
CA ASN A 93 3.33 8.30 -69.90
C ASN A 93 3.33 8.53 -68.39
N GLY A 94 3.98 7.67 -67.61
CA GLY A 94 4.09 7.81 -66.15
C GLY A 94 5.01 8.95 -65.74
N VAL A 95 6.15 9.09 -66.42
CA VAL A 95 7.10 10.19 -66.19
C VAL A 95 6.53 11.51 -66.72
N ALA A 96 5.90 11.52 -67.89
CA ALA A 96 5.24 12.70 -68.45
C ALA A 96 4.13 13.22 -67.52
N ALA A 97 3.30 12.32 -66.94
CA ALA A 97 2.28 12.69 -65.98
C ALA A 97 2.86 13.28 -64.68
N LEU A 98 3.97 12.71 -64.17
CA LEU A 98 4.65 13.22 -62.98
C LEU A 98 5.26 14.60 -63.21
N LEU A 99 5.86 14.83 -64.39
CA LEU A 99 6.39 16.15 -64.78
C LEU A 99 5.28 17.20 -64.95
N GLN A 100 4.12 16.80 -65.51
CA GLN A 100 2.95 17.67 -65.59
C GLN A 100 2.40 17.99 -64.20
N GLU A 101 2.35 17.02 -63.29
CA GLU A 101 1.95 17.26 -61.90
C GLU A 101 2.86 18.30 -61.23
N ILE A 102 4.18 18.23 -61.44
CA ILE A 102 5.13 19.22 -60.90
C ILE A 102 4.80 20.64 -61.40
N LEU A 103 4.45 20.81 -62.68
CA LEU A 103 4.08 22.11 -63.26
C LEU A 103 2.75 22.63 -62.69
N ASP A 104 1.75 21.75 -62.56
CA ASP A 104 0.43 22.12 -62.01
C ASP A 104 0.56 22.54 -60.54
N ARG A 105 1.38 21.81 -59.76
CA ARG A 105 1.69 22.14 -58.37
C ARG A 105 2.45 23.46 -58.25
N ASP A 106 3.40 23.72 -59.15
CA ASP A 106 4.15 24.97 -59.17
C ASP A 106 3.26 26.20 -59.41
N LYS A 107 2.30 26.06 -60.34
CA LYS A 107 1.28 27.09 -60.58
C LYS A 107 0.41 27.30 -59.34
N GLN A 108 -0.06 26.20 -58.72
CA GLN A 108 -0.84 26.24 -57.50
C GLN A 108 -0.09 26.95 -56.35
N ILE A 109 1.20 26.66 -56.18
CA ILE A 109 2.06 27.32 -55.18
C ILE A 109 2.20 28.80 -55.48
N GLY A 110 2.39 29.19 -56.75
CA GLY A 110 2.45 30.59 -57.16
C GLY A 110 1.18 31.36 -56.81
N GLU A 111 0.01 30.79 -57.09
CA GLU A 111 -1.29 31.38 -56.76
C GLU A 111 -1.49 31.49 -55.24
N LEU A 112 -1.14 30.44 -54.49
CA LEU A 112 -1.23 30.43 -53.02
C LEU A 112 -0.26 31.44 -52.40
N ASN A 113 0.97 31.55 -52.89
CA ASN A 113 1.97 32.52 -52.43
C ASN A 113 1.51 33.96 -52.70
N ALA A 114 0.92 34.23 -53.86
CA ALA A 114 0.34 35.54 -54.17
C ALA A 114 -0.83 35.87 -53.24
N LYS A 115 -1.70 34.89 -52.94
CA LYS A 115 -2.80 35.04 -51.99
C LYS A 115 -2.30 35.30 -50.57
N VAL A 116 -1.28 34.56 -50.11
CA VAL A 116 -0.63 34.77 -48.80
C VAL A 116 0.00 36.16 -48.72
N ALA A 117 0.71 36.60 -49.77
CA ALA A 117 1.32 37.93 -49.81
C ALA A 117 0.27 39.05 -49.71
N LYS A 118 -0.85 38.91 -50.42
CA LYS A 118 -1.97 39.85 -50.35
C LYS A 118 -2.59 39.89 -48.94
N LEU A 119 -2.89 38.73 -48.35
CA LEU A 119 -3.46 38.65 -47.00
C LEU A 119 -2.51 39.20 -45.94
N ARG A 120 -1.20 38.97 -46.08
CA ARG A 120 -0.18 39.52 -45.17
C ARG A 120 0.01 41.02 -45.28
N ALA A 121 -0.20 41.61 -46.46
CA ALA A 121 -0.13 43.06 -46.64
C ALA A 121 -1.20 43.80 -45.81
N ASP A 122 -2.35 43.16 -45.59
CA ASP A 122 -3.46 43.71 -44.81
C ASP A 122 -3.34 43.41 -43.29
N LEU A 123 -2.33 42.64 -42.87
CA LEU A 123 -2.14 42.22 -41.49
C LEU A 123 -1.00 43.02 -40.80
N PRO A 124 -1.10 43.28 -39.49
CA PRO A 124 0.01 43.84 -38.73
C PRO A 124 1.19 42.88 -38.75
N ARG A 125 2.41 43.43 -38.77
CA ARG A 125 3.64 42.61 -38.75
C ARG A 125 3.66 41.76 -37.46
N PRO A 126 3.77 40.42 -37.58
CA PRO A 126 3.81 39.56 -36.40
C PRO A 126 5.16 39.67 -35.68
N GLN A 127 5.14 39.44 -34.36
CA GLN A 127 6.35 39.10 -33.62
C GLN A 127 6.61 37.60 -33.74
N VAL A 128 7.85 37.20 -33.97
CA VAL A 128 8.22 35.78 -34.02
C VAL A 128 8.71 35.36 -32.63
N ALA A 129 8.15 34.29 -32.09
CA ALA A 129 8.55 33.75 -30.79
C ALA A 129 9.93 33.07 -30.89
N GLY A 130 10.85 33.42 -29.99
CA GLY A 130 12.11 32.69 -29.76
C GLY A 130 12.01 31.65 -28.65
N GLU A 131 13.10 30.93 -28.40
CA GLU A 131 13.16 29.84 -27.39
C GLU A 131 12.85 30.26 -25.95
N LYS A 132 13.04 31.54 -25.61
CA LYS A 132 12.81 32.07 -24.25
C LYS A 132 11.66 33.06 -24.18
N ASP A 133 10.95 33.29 -25.29
CA ASP A 133 9.80 34.17 -25.27
C ASP A 133 8.60 33.42 -24.68
N ASN A 134 7.92 34.09 -23.74
CA ASN A 134 6.59 33.69 -23.32
C ASN A 134 5.57 34.73 -23.80
N HIS A 135 4.34 34.29 -24.00
CA HIS A 135 3.30 35.11 -24.62
C HIS A 135 3.01 36.38 -23.81
N PHE A 136 3.05 36.30 -22.48
CA PHE A 136 2.84 37.44 -21.59
C PHE A 136 3.92 38.52 -21.75
N ALA A 137 5.19 38.13 -21.76
CA ALA A 137 6.30 39.06 -21.95
C ALA A 137 6.24 39.75 -23.33
N MET A 138 5.88 39.00 -24.38
CA MET A 138 5.68 39.56 -25.72
C MET A 138 4.53 40.58 -25.74
N ALA A 139 3.41 40.25 -25.09
CA ALA A 139 2.25 41.14 -24.95
C ALA A 139 2.61 42.45 -24.21
N VAL A 140 3.28 42.35 -23.06
CA VAL A 140 3.69 43.52 -22.27
C VAL A 140 4.67 44.39 -23.07
N ARG A 141 5.64 43.79 -23.76
CA ARG A 141 6.60 44.51 -24.62
C ARG A 141 5.90 45.26 -25.75
N TYR A 142 4.92 44.63 -26.41
CA TYR A 142 4.10 45.26 -27.43
C TYR A 142 3.31 46.46 -26.87
N LEU A 143 2.61 46.27 -25.75
CA LEU A 143 1.77 47.29 -25.12
C LEU A 143 2.59 48.48 -24.62
N LYS A 144 3.78 48.25 -24.05
CA LYS A 144 4.73 49.32 -23.69
C LYS A 144 5.17 50.11 -24.92
N GLY A 145 5.43 49.43 -26.04
CA GLY A 145 5.73 50.08 -27.33
C GLY A 145 4.58 50.93 -27.89
N ARG A 146 3.34 50.73 -27.42
CA ARG A 146 2.17 51.56 -27.74
C ARG A 146 1.95 52.72 -26.75
N GLY A 147 2.88 52.94 -25.82
CA GLY A 147 2.84 54.05 -24.87
C GLY A 147 2.16 53.73 -23.53
N LEU A 148 1.82 52.47 -23.26
CA LEU A 148 1.28 52.09 -21.95
C LEU A 148 2.41 52.03 -20.91
N GLY A 149 2.14 52.58 -19.72
CA GLY A 149 2.97 52.35 -18.55
C GLY A 149 3.02 50.86 -18.19
N GLU A 150 4.12 50.43 -17.58
CA GLU A 150 4.40 49.00 -17.36
C GLU A 150 3.31 48.27 -16.58
N GLU A 151 2.83 48.85 -15.48
CA GLU A 151 1.77 48.24 -14.67
C GLU A 151 0.46 48.13 -15.46
N LYS A 152 0.13 49.14 -16.26
CA LYS A 152 -1.06 49.09 -17.11
C LYS A 152 -0.92 48.06 -18.22
N ALA A 153 0.27 47.92 -18.81
CA ALA A 153 0.56 46.91 -19.82
C ALA A 153 0.42 45.49 -19.24
N LYS A 154 0.93 45.23 -18.02
CA LYS A 154 0.74 43.95 -17.32
C LYS A 154 -0.73 43.65 -17.04
N GLU A 155 -1.47 44.63 -16.51
CA GLU A 155 -2.90 44.48 -16.21
C GLU A 155 -3.70 44.13 -17.48
N VAL A 156 -3.43 44.83 -18.58
CA VAL A 156 -4.10 44.61 -19.86
C VAL A 156 -3.71 43.27 -20.48
N ALA A 157 -2.43 42.90 -20.44
CA ALA A 157 -1.96 41.60 -20.94
C ALA A 157 -2.55 40.42 -20.17
N ALA A 158 -2.68 40.53 -18.84
CA ALA A 158 -3.21 39.47 -17.98
C ALA A 158 -4.70 39.14 -18.24
N ARG A 159 -5.44 40.08 -18.84
CA ARG A 159 -6.86 39.89 -19.20
C ARG A 159 -7.04 39.26 -20.57
N ALA A 160 -5.98 39.13 -21.37
CA ALA A 160 -6.07 38.55 -22.70
C ALA A 160 -5.96 37.03 -22.66
N ASN A 161 -6.48 36.38 -23.71
CA ASN A 161 -6.35 34.94 -23.90
C ASN A 161 -4.93 34.61 -24.38
N LEU A 162 -4.00 34.49 -23.45
CA LEU A 162 -2.62 34.16 -23.73
C LEU A 162 -2.42 32.64 -23.73
N MET A 163 -1.56 32.18 -24.63
CA MET A 163 -1.05 30.80 -24.62
C MET A 163 0.03 30.66 -23.54
N GLU A 164 0.00 29.53 -22.82
CA GLU A 164 0.96 29.22 -21.77
C GLU A 164 2.37 29.01 -22.32
N GLU A 165 2.50 28.22 -23.39
CA GLU A 165 3.78 27.93 -24.04
C GLU A 165 3.74 28.39 -25.50
N LEU A 166 4.83 29.01 -25.95
CA LEU A 166 5.04 29.39 -27.34
C LEU A 166 6.20 28.57 -27.90
N GLN A 167 6.00 27.97 -29.07
CA GLN A 167 7.09 27.27 -29.76
C GLN A 167 7.92 28.25 -30.60
N PRO A 168 9.25 28.03 -30.71
CA PRO A 168 10.11 28.83 -31.57
C PRO A 168 9.61 28.85 -33.01
N GLY A 169 9.53 30.05 -33.60
CA GLY A 169 9.08 30.24 -34.98
C GLY A 169 7.57 30.49 -35.15
N TRP A 170 6.77 30.36 -34.08
CA TRP A 170 5.38 30.83 -34.09
C TRP A 170 5.31 32.34 -34.28
N GLN A 171 4.24 32.78 -34.95
CA GLN A 171 3.96 34.18 -35.20
C GLN A 171 2.85 34.66 -34.28
N VAL A 172 3.13 35.71 -33.51
CA VAL A 172 2.19 36.36 -32.59
C VAL A 172 1.77 37.69 -33.18
N TYR A 173 0.48 37.80 -33.49
CA TYR A 173 -0.13 39.03 -33.98
C TYR A 173 -0.74 39.77 -32.81
N HIS A 174 -0.35 41.04 -32.65
CA HIS A 174 -0.77 41.87 -31.53
C HIS A 174 -1.63 43.04 -32.02
N GLN A 175 -2.77 43.26 -31.36
CA GLN A 175 -3.62 44.41 -31.59
C GLN A 175 -4.01 45.07 -30.28
N TYR A 176 -3.99 46.40 -30.26
CA TYR A 176 -4.44 47.18 -29.12
C TYR A 176 -5.29 48.35 -29.64
N VAL A 177 -6.60 48.30 -29.35
CA VAL A 177 -7.59 49.28 -29.79
C VAL A 177 -8.55 49.54 -28.64
N ASP A 178 -8.88 50.81 -28.39
CA ASP A 178 -9.86 51.25 -27.37
C ASP A 178 -9.70 50.59 -25.99
N GLY A 179 -8.45 50.47 -25.52
CA GLY A 179 -8.16 49.90 -24.21
C GLY A 179 -8.15 48.36 -24.15
N THR A 180 -8.51 47.69 -25.25
CA THR A 180 -8.58 46.22 -25.34
C THR A 180 -7.36 45.68 -26.08
N TYR A 181 -6.67 44.73 -25.47
CA TYR A 181 -5.56 44.01 -26.08
C TYR A 181 -6.00 42.63 -26.57
N LEU A 182 -5.63 42.33 -27.80
CA LEU A 182 -5.92 41.08 -28.47
C LEU A 182 -4.64 40.50 -29.05
N THR A 183 -4.62 39.17 -29.07
CA THR A 183 -3.52 38.41 -29.62
C THR A 183 -4.04 37.17 -30.32
N THR A 184 -3.39 36.81 -31.41
CA THR A 184 -3.59 35.50 -32.04
C THR A 184 -2.24 34.93 -32.44
N VAL A 185 -2.10 33.61 -32.33
CA VAL A 185 -0.86 32.90 -32.59
C VAL A 185 -1.08 31.99 -33.79
N THR A 186 -0.15 32.02 -34.74
CA THR A 186 -0.14 31.10 -35.89
C THR A 186 1.18 30.33 -35.95
N GLN A 187 1.18 29.24 -36.71
CA GLN A 187 2.32 28.34 -36.85
C GLN A 187 3.61 29.03 -37.34
N GLY A 188 3.51 30.01 -38.24
CA GLY A 188 4.68 30.67 -38.81
C GLY A 188 5.67 29.68 -39.44
N LYS A 189 6.91 29.68 -38.96
CA LYS A 189 7.99 28.78 -39.43
C LYS A 189 8.14 27.51 -38.58
N ALA A 190 7.35 27.35 -37.52
CA ALA A 190 7.45 26.17 -36.66
C ALA A 190 6.90 24.92 -37.36
N THR A 191 7.34 23.75 -36.88
CA THR A 191 6.92 22.46 -37.43
C THR A 191 5.52 22.02 -36.99
N VAL A 192 5.01 22.56 -35.88
CA VAL A 192 3.73 22.21 -35.28
C VAL A 192 2.88 23.46 -35.11
N SER A 193 1.59 23.38 -35.43
CA SER A 193 0.67 24.50 -35.22
C SER A 193 0.24 24.64 -33.75
N PRO A 194 -0.18 25.84 -33.30
CA PRO A 194 -0.70 26.05 -31.94
C PRO A 194 -1.81 25.08 -31.53
N SER A 195 -2.74 24.78 -32.45
CA SER A 195 -3.86 23.88 -32.20
C SER A 195 -3.43 22.42 -32.03
N GLU A 196 -2.49 21.96 -32.85
CA GLU A 196 -1.93 20.62 -32.75
C GLU A 196 -1.14 20.46 -31.47
N TYR A 197 -0.35 21.45 -31.10
CA TYR A 197 0.42 21.47 -29.86
C TYR A 197 -0.50 21.35 -28.63
N VAL A 198 -1.58 22.14 -28.57
CA VAL A 198 -2.56 22.05 -27.47
C VAL A 198 -3.25 20.68 -27.46
N ARG A 199 -3.58 20.12 -28.64
CA ARG A 199 -4.19 18.79 -28.74
C ARG A 199 -3.23 17.70 -28.24
N THR A 200 -1.95 17.76 -28.60
CA THR A 200 -0.96 16.77 -28.16
C THR A 200 -0.74 16.85 -26.65
N GLN A 201 -0.67 18.06 -26.08
CA GLN A 201 -0.54 18.23 -24.63
C GLN A 201 -1.78 17.71 -23.88
N ARG A 202 -2.99 18.01 -24.39
CA ARG A 202 -4.22 17.44 -23.81
C ARG A 202 -4.26 15.92 -23.89
N ALA A 203 -3.83 15.35 -25.01
CA ALA A 203 -3.77 13.90 -25.18
C ALA A 203 -2.76 13.26 -24.21
N ALA A 204 -1.60 13.89 -23.99
CA ALA A 204 -0.63 13.46 -22.99
C ALA A 204 -1.22 13.50 -21.58
N LEU A 205 -1.85 14.61 -21.19
CA LEU A 205 -2.51 14.73 -19.87
C LEU A 205 -3.63 13.70 -19.66
N VAL A 206 -4.38 13.36 -20.70
CA VAL A 206 -5.42 12.31 -20.61
C VAL A 206 -4.78 10.95 -20.38
N ARG A 207 -3.70 10.61 -21.11
CA ARG A 207 -2.97 9.36 -20.91
C ARG A 207 -2.36 9.28 -19.51
N ASP A 208 -1.69 10.33 -19.06
CA ASP A 208 -1.09 10.37 -17.72
C ASP A 208 -2.16 10.18 -16.63
N LYS A 209 -3.35 10.76 -16.83
CA LYS A 209 -4.49 10.56 -15.93
C LYS A 209 -4.97 9.10 -15.96
N GLU A 210 -5.12 8.50 -17.13
CA GLU A 210 -5.53 7.09 -17.29
C GLU A 210 -4.51 6.14 -16.63
N ASP A 211 -3.22 6.33 -16.89
CA ASP A 211 -2.14 5.56 -16.28
C ASP A 211 -2.13 5.70 -14.76
N THR A 212 -2.30 6.93 -14.25
CA THR A 212 -2.39 7.18 -12.81
C THR A 212 -3.62 6.49 -12.18
N MET A 213 -4.75 6.47 -12.88
CA MET A 213 -5.95 5.77 -12.42
C MET A 213 -5.74 4.25 -12.38
N LEU A 214 -5.09 3.68 -13.39
CA LEU A 214 -4.75 2.25 -13.42
C LEU A 214 -3.83 1.87 -12.27
N ILE A 215 -2.79 2.67 -12.02
CA ILE A 215 -1.87 2.48 -10.89
C ILE A 215 -2.65 2.55 -9.56
N ALA A 216 -3.50 3.57 -9.38
CA ALA A 216 -4.28 3.74 -8.17
C ALA A 216 -5.22 2.55 -7.89
N HIS A 217 -5.85 2.00 -8.93
CA HIS A 217 -6.67 0.78 -8.81
C HIS A 217 -5.82 -0.43 -8.42
N GLY A 218 -4.68 -0.66 -9.07
CA GLY A 218 -3.78 -1.77 -8.71
C GLY A 218 -3.29 -1.69 -7.26
N LEU A 219 -2.94 -0.49 -6.77
CA LEU A 219 -2.56 -0.30 -5.38
C LEU A 219 -3.73 -0.56 -4.40
N ALA A 220 -4.95 -0.18 -4.78
CA ALA A 220 -6.12 -0.43 -3.94
C ALA A 220 -6.37 -1.94 -3.76
N ASP A 221 -6.28 -2.72 -4.85
CA ASP A 221 -6.42 -4.18 -4.82
C ASP A 221 -5.31 -4.84 -3.99
N GLU A 222 -4.07 -4.34 -4.10
CA GLU A 222 -2.95 -4.83 -3.29
C GLU A 222 -3.15 -4.56 -1.80
N VAL A 223 -3.61 -3.35 -1.44
CA VAL A 223 -3.94 -2.99 -0.06
C VAL A 223 -5.04 -3.89 0.50
N GLU A 224 -6.10 -4.15 -0.28
CA GLU A 224 -7.19 -5.05 0.14
C GLU A 224 -6.67 -6.48 0.40
N SER A 225 -5.84 -7.00 -0.51
CA SER A 225 -5.14 -8.28 -0.35
C SER A 225 -4.29 -8.33 0.93
N LEU A 226 -3.48 -7.30 1.18
CA LEU A 226 -2.62 -7.24 2.36
C LEU A 226 -3.42 -7.13 3.66
N VAL A 227 -4.53 -6.40 3.64
CA VAL A 227 -5.46 -6.33 4.79
C VAL A 227 -6.05 -7.71 5.07
N ALA A 228 -6.50 -8.44 4.04
CA ALA A 228 -7.02 -9.79 4.20
C ALA A 228 -5.95 -10.76 4.76
N GLN A 229 -4.71 -10.69 4.24
CA GLN A 229 -3.59 -11.48 4.76
C GLN A 229 -3.29 -11.15 6.22
N ARG A 230 -3.28 -9.85 6.59
CA ARG A 230 -3.07 -9.42 7.97
C ARG A 230 -4.13 -9.99 8.91
N VAL A 231 -5.40 -9.98 8.51
CA VAL A 231 -6.50 -10.56 9.31
C VAL A 231 -6.26 -12.05 9.54
N LYS A 232 -5.94 -12.80 8.47
CA LYS A 232 -5.64 -14.23 8.57
C LYS A 232 -4.46 -14.53 9.51
N VAL A 233 -3.36 -13.79 9.37
CA VAL A 233 -2.19 -13.93 10.25
C VAL A 233 -2.55 -13.61 11.69
N GLN A 234 -3.40 -12.60 11.93
CA GLN A 234 -3.85 -12.26 13.27
C GLN A 234 -4.69 -13.38 13.90
N GLU A 235 -5.60 -13.99 13.13
CA GLU A 235 -6.38 -15.16 13.57
C GLU A 235 -5.47 -16.35 13.92
N GLU A 236 -4.45 -16.63 13.10
CA GLU A 236 -3.46 -17.68 13.38
C GLU A 236 -2.66 -17.40 14.67
N VAL A 237 -2.24 -16.15 14.89
CA VAL A 237 -1.54 -15.74 16.12
C VAL A 237 -2.42 -15.92 17.36
N ASP A 238 -3.70 -15.56 17.28
CA ASP A 238 -4.61 -15.68 18.41
C ASP A 238 -4.96 -17.15 18.70
N ALA A 239 -5.09 -17.98 17.67
CA ALA A 239 -5.24 -19.43 17.82
C ALA A 239 -4.01 -20.07 18.50
N LEU A 240 -2.79 -19.75 18.04
CA LEU A 240 -1.55 -20.25 18.65
C LEU A 240 -1.37 -19.80 20.10
N ARG A 241 -1.80 -18.59 20.45
CA ARG A 241 -1.79 -18.10 21.84
C ARG A 241 -2.74 -18.89 22.74
N SER A 242 -3.94 -19.22 22.23
CA SER A 242 -4.90 -20.06 22.93
C SER A 242 -4.36 -21.47 23.14
N GLU A 243 -3.78 -22.06 22.10
CA GLU A 243 -3.16 -23.40 22.16
C GLU A 243 -1.99 -23.42 23.15
N LYS A 244 -1.10 -22.42 23.10
CA LYS A 244 0.00 -22.28 24.06
C LYS A 244 -0.52 -22.22 25.50
N THR A 245 -1.57 -21.44 25.76
CA THR A 245 -2.15 -21.31 27.09
C THR A 245 -2.72 -22.64 27.57
N THR A 246 -3.41 -23.36 26.68
CA THR A 246 -3.96 -24.70 26.95
C THR A 246 -2.86 -25.71 27.25
N LEU A 247 -1.82 -25.77 26.41
CA LEU A 247 -0.68 -26.67 26.61
C LEU A 247 0.07 -26.35 27.90
N MET A 248 0.25 -25.08 28.25
CA MET A 248 0.85 -24.69 29.53
C MET A 248 0.02 -25.17 30.73
N SER A 249 -1.32 -25.10 30.65
CA SER A 249 -2.19 -25.66 31.69
C SER A 249 -1.99 -27.17 31.81
N GLN A 250 -2.00 -27.89 30.69
CA GLN A 250 -1.80 -29.34 30.66
C GLN A 250 -0.42 -29.75 31.21
N VAL A 251 0.64 -29.01 30.88
CA VAL A 251 1.98 -29.25 31.41
C VAL A 251 2.01 -29.05 32.92
N ASN A 252 1.36 -27.99 33.43
CA ASN A 252 1.28 -27.74 34.87
C ASN A 252 0.48 -28.84 35.59
N GLU A 253 -0.67 -29.23 35.04
CA GLU A 253 -1.48 -30.33 35.58
C GLU A 253 -0.68 -31.64 35.62
N LEU A 254 -0.01 -31.99 34.53
CA LEU A 254 0.81 -33.20 34.46
C LEU A 254 1.99 -33.15 35.43
N SER A 255 2.61 -31.98 35.60
CA SER A 255 3.69 -31.79 36.57
C SER A 255 3.19 -31.97 38.01
N THR A 256 2.05 -31.37 38.36
CA THR A 256 1.46 -31.52 39.71
C THR A 256 1.01 -32.96 39.97
N LEU A 257 0.41 -33.63 38.98
CA LEU A 257 0.01 -35.03 39.09
C LEU A 257 1.24 -35.93 39.25
N SER A 258 2.29 -35.71 38.46
CA SER A 258 3.54 -36.46 38.56
C SER A 258 4.19 -36.28 39.93
N GLN A 259 4.23 -35.05 40.45
CA GLN A 259 4.78 -34.76 41.77
C GLN A 259 3.95 -35.42 42.89
N THR A 260 2.62 -35.40 42.77
CA THR A 260 1.70 -36.04 43.72
C THR A 260 1.83 -37.57 43.70
N GLN A 261 1.94 -38.17 42.53
CA GLN A 261 2.18 -39.60 42.40
C GLN A 261 3.55 -39.97 42.97
N LYS A 262 4.58 -39.18 42.71
CA LYS A 262 5.93 -39.39 43.27
C LYS A 262 5.92 -39.29 44.79
N SER A 263 5.26 -38.29 45.38
CA SER A 263 5.18 -38.15 46.84
C SER A 263 4.43 -39.32 47.48
N LYS A 264 3.32 -39.76 46.87
CA LYS A 264 2.56 -40.92 47.34
C LYS A 264 3.36 -42.22 47.26
N LEU A 265 4.06 -42.45 46.16
CA LEU A 265 4.92 -43.62 45.99
C LEU A 265 6.14 -43.59 46.92
N ASN A 266 6.60 -42.41 47.33
CA ASN A 266 7.72 -42.24 48.26
C ASN A 266 7.31 -42.13 49.73
N ALA A 267 6.04 -42.41 50.06
CA ALA A 267 5.54 -42.41 51.43
C ALA A 267 5.39 -43.83 51.98
N MET A 268 5.47 -43.96 53.30
CA MET A 268 4.99 -45.12 54.04
C MET A 268 3.56 -44.84 54.50
N HIS A 269 2.63 -45.74 54.21
CA HIS A 269 1.24 -45.64 54.64
C HIS A 269 1.09 -46.30 56.00
N TYR A 270 0.59 -45.59 57.01
CA TYR A 270 0.54 -46.13 58.36
C TYR A 270 -0.79 -45.91 59.08
N LEU A 271 -1.01 -46.80 60.05
CA LEU A 271 -2.13 -46.75 60.98
C LEU A 271 -1.59 -46.87 62.39
N VAL A 272 -2.08 -46.04 63.30
CA VAL A 272 -1.75 -46.11 64.72
C VAL A 272 -3.01 -46.46 65.47
N GLY A 273 -2.95 -47.46 66.36
CA GLY A 273 -4.11 -47.86 67.14
C GLY A 273 -3.75 -48.68 68.36
N ARG A 274 -4.74 -48.89 69.23
CA ARG A 274 -4.60 -49.76 70.40
C ARG A 274 -4.50 -51.21 69.94
N ARG A 275 -3.52 -51.95 70.45
CA ARG A 275 -3.23 -53.33 70.04
C ARG A 275 -4.45 -54.24 70.15
N LYS A 276 -5.14 -54.23 71.30
CA LYS A 276 -6.34 -55.05 71.54
C LYS A 276 -7.45 -54.76 70.52
N GLN A 277 -7.72 -53.47 70.29
CA GLN A 277 -8.75 -53.04 69.34
C GLN A 277 -8.38 -53.40 67.89
N LEU A 278 -7.11 -53.20 67.49
CA LEU A 278 -6.64 -53.56 66.15
C LEU A 278 -6.74 -55.07 65.89
N GLU A 279 -6.57 -55.88 66.94
CA GLU A 279 -6.72 -57.34 66.88
C GLU A 279 -8.19 -57.75 66.79
N GLU A 280 -9.06 -57.20 67.64
CA GLU A 280 -10.52 -57.38 67.61
C GLU A 280 -11.12 -56.96 66.25
N ASP A 281 -10.65 -55.84 65.71
CA ASP A 281 -11.06 -55.32 64.40
C ASP A 281 -10.48 -56.12 63.22
N GLY A 282 -9.66 -57.14 63.49
CA GLY A 282 -9.02 -58.01 62.50
C GLY A 282 -8.00 -57.30 61.59
N VAL A 283 -7.52 -56.13 62.01
CA VAL A 283 -6.50 -55.34 61.31
C VAL A 283 -5.12 -55.95 61.51
N ILE A 284 -4.88 -56.55 62.68
CA ILE A 284 -3.66 -57.30 62.98
C ILE A 284 -4.01 -58.70 63.45
N VAL A 285 -3.05 -59.62 63.33
CA VAL A 285 -3.13 -60.97 63.91
C VAL A 285 -1.92 -61.17 64.81
N VAL A 286 -2.18 -61.55 66.07
CA VAL A 286 -1.17 -61.77 67.12
C VAL A 286 -1.09 -63.28 67.43
N PRO A 287 -0.27 -64.04 66.70
CA PRO A 287 -0.12 -65.48 66.95
C PRO A 287 0.74 -65.76 68.19
N VAL A 288 0.44 -66.85 68.90
CA VAL A 288 1.11 -67.22 70.18
C VAL A 288 2.60 -67.56 70.02
N PHE A 289 3.01 -68.09 68.85
CA PHE A 289 4.39 -68.56 68.59
C PHE A 289 5.02 -67.96 67.33
N ALA A 290 4.45 -66.89 66.77
CA ALA A 290 5.00 -66.23 65.58
C ALA A 290 4.97 -64.71 65.73
N LYS A 291 5.63 -64.01 64.80
CA LYS A 291 5.62 -62.55 64.81
C LYS A 291 4.24 -62.01 64.37
N ASP A 292 3.87 -60.86 64.92
CA ASP A 292 2.64 -60.15 64.54
C ASP A 292 2.59 -59.92 63.02
N ARG A 293 1.42 -60.09 62.42
CA ARG A 293 1.22 -59.88 60.98
C ARG A 293 -0.03 -59.07 60.69
N MET A 294 -0.11 -58.54 59.47
CA MET A 294 -1.33 -57.89 58.98
C MET A 294 -2.49 -58.89 58.95
N GLY A 295 -3.65 -58.44 59.41
CA GLY A 295 -4.88 -59.22 59.36
C GLY A 295 -5.65 -59.05 58.06
N PRO A 296 -6.66 -59.90 57.79
CA PRO A 296 -7.42 -59.86 56.55
C PRO A 296 -8.24 -58.57 56.38
N LYS A 297 -8.50 -57.81 57.46
CA LYS A 297 -9.19 -56.52 57.42
C LYS A 297 -8.23 -55.31 57.36
N ALA A 298 -6.93 -55.52 57.17
CA ALA A 298 -5.92 -54.48 56.91
C ALA A 298 -5.99 -53.95 55.47
N VAL A 299 -7.19 -53.54 55.04
CA VAL A 299 -7.41 -52.97 53.71
C VAL A 299 -6.81 -51.56 53.60
N ALA A 300 -6.45 -51.14 52.39
CA ALA A 300 -5.81 -49.86 52.12
C ALA A 300 -6.52 -48.66 52.76
N ALA A 301 -7.85 -48.67 52.76
CA ALA A 301 -8.69 -47.59 53.29
C ALA A 301 -8.53 -47.35 54.80
N LYS A 302 -7.94 -48.28 55.56
CA LYS A 302 -7.65 -48.11 57.00
C LYS A 302 -6.33 -47.39 57.28
N PHE A 303 -5.50 -47.15 56.27
CA PHE A 303 -4.21 -46.47 56.40
C PHE A 303 -4.38 -45.05 55.87
N ASP A 304 -4.86 -44.16 56.74
CA ASP A 304 -5.22 -42.77 56.44
C ASP A 304 -4.08 -41.78 56.68
N LYS A 305 -2.94 -42.24 57.20
CA LYS A 305 -1.77 -41.42 57.47
C LYS A 305 -0.61 -41.83 56.57
N ASP A 306 0.08 -40.82 56.04
CA ASP A 306 1.25 -40.97 55.19
C ASP A 306 2.47 -40.34 55.86
N LEU A 307 3.60 -41.04 55.82
CA LEU A 307 4.90 -40.50 56.20
C LEU A 307 5.77 -40.40 54.95
N ALA A 308 6.10 -39.18 54.54
CA ALA A 308 7.05 -38.96 53.45
C ALA A 308 8.46 -39.44 53.87
N LEU A 309 9.10 -40.27 53.04
CA LEU A 309 10.39 -40.90 53.34
C LEU A 309 11.58 -40.22 52.64
N ASP A 310 11.35 -39.09 51.99
CA ASP A 310 12.33 -38.28 51.27
C ASP A 310 13.13 -37.31 52.17
N GLY A 311 12.69 -37.12 53.42
CA GLY A 311 13.37 -36.31 54.41
C GLY A 311 14.58 -37.00 55.07
N PRO A 312 15.52 -36.24 55.66
CA PRO A 312 16.76 -36.76 56.23
C PRO A 312 16.58 -37.65 57.48
N SER A 313 15.40 -37.65 58.10
CA SER A 313 15.07 -38.50 59.26
C SER A 313 13.54 -38.64 59.39
N PRO A 314 12.91 -39.54 58.62
CA PRO A 314 11.46 -39.74 58.67
C PRO A 314 11.05 -40.33 60.02
N GLU A 315 10.08 -39.72 60.71
CA GLU A 315 9.70 -40.10 62.07
C GLU A 315 8.19 -39.98 62.30
N VAL A 316 7.59 -41.01 62.92
CA VAL A 316 6.20 -41.00 63.37
C VAL A 316 6.17 -40.70 64.86
N THR A 317 5.40 -39.70 65.27
CA THR A 317 5.15 -39.42 66.69
C THR A 317 3.77 -39.95 67.08
N ILE A 318 3.73 -40.74 68.15
CA ILE A 318 2.52 -41.37 68.70
C ILE A 318 2.34 -40.85 70.12
N ARG A 319 1.14 -40.36 70.46
CA ARG A 319 0.82 -39.90 71.83
C ARG A 319 -0.22 -40.81 72.46
N ALA A 320 -0.07 -41.09 73.75
CA ALA A 320 -1.05 -41.87 74.52
C ALA A 320 -2.45 -41.24 74.48
N ALA A 321 -2.52 -39.91 74.59
CA ALA A 321 -3.78 -39.16 74.57
C ALA A 321 -4.58 -39.37 73.27
N ASP A 322 -3.90 -39.45 72.12
CA ASP A 322 -4.53 -39.65 70.80
C ASP A 322 -5.22 -41.03 70.70
N LEU A 323 -4.85 -41.96 71.57
CA LEU A 323 -5.40 -43.32 71.66
C LEU A 323 -6.30 -43.52 72.89
N GLY A 324 -6.55 -42.47 73.67
CA GLY A 324 -7.31 -42.54 74.92
C GLY A 324 -6.61 -43.36 76.02
N LEU A 325 -5.28 -43.45 75.98
CA LEU A 325 -4.45 -44.15 76.98
C LEU A 325 -3.82 -43.15 77.96
N LYS A 326 -3.49 -43.61 79.16
CA LYS A 326 -2.73 -42.82 80.15
C LYS A 326 -1.23 -42.93 79.93
N THR A 327 -0.76 -44.11 79.54
CA THR A 327 0.65 -44.42 79.29
C THR A 327 0.83 -45.30 78.06
N LEU A 328 2.05 -45.33 77.52
CA LEU A 328 2.50 -46.21 76.45
C LEU A 328 3.47 -47.23 77.05
N SER A 329 3.07 -48.48 77.22
CA SER A 329 4.00 -49.54 77.66
C SER A 329 4.84 -50.08 76.52
N LYS A 330 4.24 -50.23 75.33
CA LYS A 330 4.90 -50.82 74.16
C LYS A 330 4.29 -50.33 72.85
N VAL A 331 5.13 -50.08 71.86
CA VAL A 331 4.74 -49.89 70.46
C VAL A 331 5.28 -51.04 69.63
N SER A 332 4.38 -51.86 69.08
CA SER A 332 4.71 -52.93 68.14
C SER A 332 4.55 -52.43 66.71
N VAL A 333 5.54 -52.72 65.86
CA VAL A 333 5.51 -52.39 64.42
C VAL A 333 5.18 -53.63 63.63
N ILE A 334 4.16 -53.55 62.77
CA ILE A 334 3.58 -54.67 62.03
C ILE A 334 3.60 -54.32 60.54
N PRO A 335 4.02 -55.24 59.65
CA PRO A 335 4.29 -56.66 59.88
C PRO A 335 5.60 -56.93 60.61
N GLY A 336 5.66 -58.03 61.38
CA GLY A 336 6.86 -58.43 62.13
C GLY A 336 8.05 -58.88 61.27
N SER A 337 7.92 -58.88 59.93
CA SER A 337 9.07 -58.92 59.02
C SER A 337 9.91 -57.64 59.08
N LEU A 338 9.40 -56.57 59.68
CA LEU A 338 10.17 -55.37 59.99
C LEU A 338 11.01 -55.58 61.25
N GLU A 339 12.31 -55.34 61.16
CA GLU A 339 13.29 -55.58 62.22
C GLU A 339 13.63 -54.27 62.93
N LYS A 340 13.55 -54.28 64.26
CA LYS A 340 13.97 -53.17 65.11
C LYS A 340 15.48 -52.94 64.95
N ASP A 341 15.90 -51.68 64.97
CA ASP A 341 17.27 -51.18 64.81
C ASP A 341 17.91 -51.45 63.44
N ARG A 342 17.18 -52.11 62.53
CA ARG A 342 17.53 -52.28 61.10
C ARG A 342 16.60 -51.50 60.18
N HIS A 343 15.28 -51.71 60.30
CA HIS A 343 14.29 -51.02 59.47
C HIS A 343 13.67 -49.82 60.19
N TYR A 344 13.54 -49.89 61.52
CA TYR A 344 12.98 -48.81 62.34
C TYR A 344 13.58 -48.80 63.75
N ALA A 345 13.53 -47.66 64.42
CA ALA A 345 13.84 -47.52 65.84
C ALA A 345 12.63 -46.93 66.60
N VAL A 346 12.35 -47.44 67.79
CA VAL A 346 11.27 -46.93 68.65
C VAL A 346 11.87 -46.40 69.95
N VAL A 347 11.56 -45.15 70.27
CA VAL A 347 11.92 -44.49 71.52
C VAL A 347 10.64 -44.05 72.23
N ILE A 348 10.37 -44.60 73.41
CA ILE A 348 9.27 -44.17 74.28
C ILE A 348 9.86 -43.16 75.27
N SER A 349 9.21 -42.03 75.46
CA SER A 349 9.62 -41.00 76.41
C SER A 349 9.58 -41.52 77.86
N GLU A 350 10.39 -40.92 78.74
CA GLU A 350 10.50 -41.34 80.13
C GLU A 350 9.17 -41.25 80.91
N ASP A 351 8.35 -40.27 80.56
CA ASP A 351 6.98 -40.08 81.08
C ASP A 351 5.95 -41.07 80.49
N ARG A 352 6.37 -41.91 79.54
CA ARG A 352 5.55 -42.86 78.78
C ARG A 352 4.34 -42.23 78.09
N THR A 353 4.32 -40.92 77.85
CA THR A 353 3.18 -40.27 77.19
C THR A 353 3.33 -40.23 75.67
N THR A 354 4.57 -40.32 75.17
CA THR A 354 4.90 -40.17 73.75
C THR A 354 5.85 -41.27 73.29
N ALA A 355 5.64 -41.79 72.10
CA ALA A 355 6.58 -42.68 71.41
C ALA A 355 6.95 -42.07 70.06
N ARG A 356 8.23 -42.19 69.72
CA ARG A 356 8.77 -41.76 68.43
C ARG A 356 9.32 -42.95 67.69
N VAL A 357 8.82 -43.18 66.48
CA VAL A 357 9.25 -44.27 65.61
C VAL A 357 10.00 -43.68 64.43
N ARG A 358 11.32 -43.84 64.43
CA ARG A 358 12.20 -43.38 63.35
C ARG A 358 12.36 -44.46 62.31
N ILE A 359 12.25 -44.08 61.04
CA ILE A 359 12.47 -44.97 59.90
C ILE A 359 13.95 -44.96 59.55
N LEU A 360 14.58 -46.14 59.54
CA LEU A 360 16.00 -46.31 59.26
C LEU A 360 16.27 -46.79 57.82
N ASP A 361 15.36 -47.61 57.27
CA ASP A 361 15.41 -48.11 55.90
C ASP A 361 14.20 -47.62 55.11
N ALA A 362 14.35 -46.45 54.49
CA ALA A 362 13.31 -45.82 53.70
C ALA A 362 12.93 -46.62 52.44
N GLU A 363 13.86 -47.38 51.84
CA GLU A 363 13.58 -48.16 50.64
C GLU A 363 12.68 -49.36 50.96
N ARG A 364 12.93 -50.04 52.08
CA ARG A 364 12.10 -51.17 52.51
C ARG A 364 10.67 -50.79 52.82
N LEU A 365 10.44 -49.59 53.33
CA LEU A 365 9.15 -49.11 53.83
C LEU A 365 8.39 -48.24 52.82
N ARG A 366 8.98 -47.99 51.65
CA ARG A 366 8.40 -47.20 50.57
C ARG A 366 7.16 -47.87 49.97
N ASN A 367 6.05 -47.14 49.91
CA ASN A 367 4.74 -47.62 49.45
C ASN A 367 4.25 -48.86 50.23
N ASP A 368 4.84 -49.14 51.40
CA ASP A 368 4.45 -50.24 52.27
C ASP A 368 3.39 -49.76 53.28
N ARG A 369 2.62 -50.71 53.81
CA ARG A 369 1.62 -50.45 54.84
C ARG A 369 2.14 -50.93 56.19
N VAL A 370 2.08 -50.06 57.19
CA VAL A 370 2.65 -50.34 58.51
C VAL A 370 1.65 -50.01 59.61
N VAL A 371 1.41 -50.96 60.52
CA VAL A 371 0.57 -50.71 61.70
C VAL A 371 1.48 -50.53 62.91
N PHE A 372 1.28 -49.43 63.62
CA PHE A 372 1.85 -49.17 64.93
C PHE A 372 0.81 -49.52 66.00
N ALA A 373 0.92 -50.74 66.54
CA ALA A 373 0.02 -51.28 67.54
C ALA A 373 0.54 -50.97 68.96
N VAL A 374 -0.22 -50.20 69.72
CA VAL A 374 0.17 -49.66 71.02
C VAL A 374 -0.48 -50.43 72.17
N ALA A 375 0.28 -50.78 73.19
CA ALA A 375 -0.21 -51.32 74.46
C ALA A 375 -0.08 -50.29 75.59
N ASP A 376 -1.00 -50.37 76.56
CA ASP A 376 -0.97 -49.63 77.83
C ASP A 376 -0.10 -50.35 78.87
#